data_AF-A0A246KUU4-F1
#
_entry.id   AF-A0A246KUU4-F1
#
_cell.length_a   1.000
_cell.length_b   1.000
_cell.length_c   1.000
_cell.angle_alpha   90.00
_cell.angle_beta   90.00
_cell.angle_gamma   90.00
#
_symmetry.space_group_name_H-M   'P 1'
#
loop_
_entity.id
_entity.type
_entity.pdbx_description
1 polymer ?
#
loop_
_entity_poly.entity_id
_entity_poly.type
_entity_poly.pdbx_seq_one_letter_code
_entity_poly.pdbx_strand_id
1 'polypeptide(L)'
;MLIWTAAGPEGGGMDAVLDGVTLAAAATGAFVDTRVHRIGKKRFRALYQVFDSNASNPMGHCGAGREIRLFVYDLTSPKPIERGRILVSSCLESVSLASQNAGRPHSESDFSSVIWRGDGFTIEWWGNGPGGVTSSHYALRNGRFVPTRSSEGNR
;
A
#
# COMPACT_ATOMS: atom_id res chain seq x y z
N MET A 1 -4.48 15.58 -5.28
CA MET A 1 -3.72 15.04 -4.15
C MET A 1 -4.33 15.63 -2.89
N LEU A 2 -5.11 14.85 -2.14
CA LEU A 2 -5.70 15.29 -0.87
C LEU A 2 -4.84 14.71 0.24
N ILE A 3 -4.17 15.59 0.98
CA ILE A 3 -3.44 15.26 2.20
C ILE A 3 -4.45 15.39 3.35
N TRP A 4 -4.58 14.37 4.19
CA TRP A 4 -5.22 14.53 5.50
C TRP A 4 -4.23 14.19 6.60
N THR A 5 -4.18 15.07 7.60
CA THR A 5 -3.40 14.99 8.83
C THR A 5 -4.30 14.47 9.95
N ALA A 6 -3.72 13.67 10.86
CA ALA A 6 -4.39 13.00 11.97
C ALA A 6 -5.36 13.88 12.77
N ALA A 7 -6.55 13.36 13.06
CA ALA A 7 -7.48 13.96 14.01
C ALA A 7 -7.10 13.55 15.43
N GLY A 8 -6.88 14.56 16.28
CA GLY A 8 -6.89 14.41 17.73
C GLY A 8 -8.28 14.02 18.26
N PRO A 9 -8.46 13.93 19.59
CA PRO A 9 -9.36 12.96 20.22
C PRO A 9 -10.86 13.24 20.15
N GLU A 10 -11.35 14.29 19.49
CA GLU A 10 -12.79 14.56 19.45
C GLU A 10 -13.30 14.98 18.07
N GLY A 11 -14.29 14.24 17.58
CA GLY A 11 -15.31 14.75 16.65
C GLY A 11 -15.19 14.34 15.18
N GLY A 12 -15.99 13.35 14.78
CA GLY A 12 -16.32 13.06 13.38
C GLY A 12 -15.79 11.71 12.89
N GLY A 13 -16.61 10.66 13.06
CA GLY A 13 -16.24 9.28 12.72
C GLY A 13 -15.77 9.10 11.29
N MET A 14 -14.68 8.34 11.16
CA MET A 14 -13.94 7.95 9.95
C MET A 14 -14.76 7.15 8.90
N ASP A 15 -16.07 7.02 9.08
CA ASP A 15 -16.98 6.22 8.23
C ASP A 15 -17.19 6.79 6.82
N ALA A 16 -16.71 8.01 6.54
CA ALA A 16 -16.90 8.67 5.25
C ALA A 16 -15.80 8.41 4.21
N VAL A 17 -14.75 7.64 4.53
CA VAL A 17 -13.66 7.36 3.56
C VAL A 17 -13.97 6.06 2.81
N LEU A 18 -14.93 6.16 1.88
CA LEU A 18 -15.48 5.10 1.02
C LEU A 18 -16.38 4.10 1.74
N ASP A 19 -17.64 4.00 1.28
CA ASP A 19 -18.64 3.02 1.75
C ASP A 19 -18.02 1.64 2.05
N GLY A 20 -17.72 1.41 3.34
CA GLY A 20 -17.26 0.13 3.88
C GLY A 20 -15.75 -0.17 3.85
N VAL A 21 -14.86 0.82 3.73
CA VAL A 21 -13.41 0.61 3.98
C VAL A 21 -13.00 1.22 5.32
N THR A 22 -12.48 0.39 6.23
CA THR A 22 -12.09 0.82 7.59
C THR A 22 -10.58 0.95 7.70
N LEU A 23 -10.09 2.06 8.28
CA LEU A 23 -8.70 2.20 8.69
C LEU A 23 -8.37 1.24 9.83
N ALA A 24 -7.16 0.67 9.81
CA ALA A 24 -6.68 -0.10 10.96
C ALA A 24 -6.53 0.84 12.16
N ALA A 25 -6.85 0.35 13.37
CA ALA A 25 -6.84 1.17 14.58
C ALA A 25 -5.48 1.83 14.89
N ALA A 26 -4.38 1.21 14.43
CA ALA A 26 -3.02 1.73 14.59
C ALA A 26 -2.56 2.64 13.43
N ALA A 27 -3.39 2.86 12.41
CA ALA A 27 -3.02 3.71 11.28
C ALA A 27 -3.04 5.18 11.71
N THR A 28 -1.96 5.90 11.42
CA THR A 28 -1.81 7.34 11.69
C THR A 28 -2.26 8.21 10.52
N GLY A 29 -2.53 7.60 9.36
CA GLY A 29 -3.08 8.25 8.18
C GLY A 29 -3.30 7.26 7.03
N ALA A 30 -3.85 7.75 5.92
CA ALA A 30 -3.98 6.94 4.71
C ALA A 30 -4.06 7.76 3.42
N PHE A 31 -3.68 7.12 2.31
CA PHE A 31 -3.87 7.62 0.96
C PHE A 31 -4.77 6.66 0.18
N VAL A 32 -5.83 7.19 -0.41
CA VAL A 32 -6.81 6.41 -1.18
C VAL A 32 -6.48 6.54 -2.67
N ASP A 33 -6.33 5.42 -3.37
CA ASP A 33 -6.37 5.45 -4.83
C ASP A 33 -7.82 5.67 -5.29
N THR A 34 -8.10 6.84 -5.87
CA THR A 34 -9.44 7.19 -6.34
C THR A 34 -9.87 6.32 -7.53
N ARG A 35 -8.91 5.74 -8.25
CA ARG A 35 -9.18 4.84 -9.38
C ARG A 35 -9.75 3.51 -8.90
N VAL A 36 -10.58 2.92 -9.75
CA VAL A 36 -11.06 1.55 -9.58
C VAL A 36 -10.35 0.68 -10.62
N HIS A 37 -9.62 -0.31 -10.15
CA HIS A 37 -8.87 -1.25 -10.97
C HIS A 37 -9.74 -2.47 -11.28
N ARG A 38 -9.75 -2.94 -12.53
CA ARG A 38 -10.57 -4.09 -12.93
C ARG A 38 -9.69 -5.28 -13.26
N ILE A 39 -10.03 -6.45 -12.71
CA ILE A 39 -9.44 -7.73 -13.07
C ILE A 39 -10.58 -8.69 -13.38
N GLY A 40 -10.77 -9.00 -14.66
CA GLY A 40 -11.98 -9.67 -15.14
C GLY A 40 -13.24 -8.88 -14.77
N LYS A 41 -14.19 -9.55 -14.09
CA LYS A 41 -15.44 -8.93 -13.62
C LYS A 41 -15.34 -8.27 -12.25
N LYS A 42 -14.19 -8.38 -11.57
CA LYS A 42 -14.00 -7.84 -10.22
C LYS A 42 -13.45 -6.42 -10.26
N ARG A 43 -13.87 -5.63 -9.28
CA ARG A 43 -13.44 -4.24 -9.10
C ARG A 43 -12.59 -4.14 -7.83
N PHE A 44 -11.46 -3.47 -7.91
CA PHE A 44 -10.51 -3.33 -6.81
C PHE A 44 -10.15 -1.87 -6.56
N ARG A 45 -9.80 -1.57 -5.33
CA ARG A 45 -9.20 -0.28 -4.96
C ARG A 45 -8.02 -0.48 -4.01
N ALA A 46 -6.99 0.31 -4.24
CA ALA A 46 -5.82 0.40 -3.38
C ALA A 46 -6.06 1.46 -2.28
N LEU A 47 -5.69 1.11 -1.05
CA LEU A 47 -5.62 2.00 0.11
C LEU A 47 -4.24 1.86 0.73
N TYR A 48 -3.50 2.95 0.85
CA TYR A 48 -2.17 2.97 1.46
C TYR A 48 -2.32 3.51 2.88
N GLN A 49 -2.24 2.64 3.89
CA GLN A 49 -2.32 3.09 5.28
C GLN A 49 -0.92 3.32 5.83
N VAL A 50 -0.77 4.40 6.60
CA VAL A 50 0.47 4.84 7.22
C VAL A 50 0.45 4.45 8.68
N PHE A 51 1.56 3.91 9.16
CA PHE A 51 1.81 3.49 10.53
C PHE A 51 3.13 4.07 11.01
N ASP A 52 3.31 4.12 12.32
CA ASP A 52 4.63 4.37 12.89
C ASP A 52 5.49 3.10 12.71
N SER A 53 6.69 3.26 12.14
CA SER A 53 7.59 2.14 11.86
C SER A 53 7.98 1.40 13.13
N ASN A 54 8.19 2.11 14.25
CA ASN A 54 8.40 1.48 15.55
C ASN A 54 7.58 2.17 16.63
N ALA A 55 6.27 1.90 16.66
CA ALA A 55 5.35 2.46 17.64
C ALA A 55 5.77 2.19 19.10
N SER A 56 6.47 1.08 19.36
CA SER A 56 6.95 0.72 20.70
C SER A 56 8.23 1.45 21.11
N ASN A 57 8.99 2.00 20.16
CA ASN A 57 10.20 2.78 20.42
C ASN A 57 10.34 3.95 19.43
N PRO A 58 9.52 5.01 19.58
CA PRO A 58 9.49 6.14 18.65
C PRO A 58 10.77 6.98 18.66
N MET A 59 11.61 6.85 19.70
CA MET A 59 12.92 7.53 19.80
C MET A 59 14.07 6.69 19.25
N GLY A 60 13.83 5.43 18.87
CA GLY A 60 14.84 4.54 18.32
C GLY A 60 15.17 4.79 16.85
N HIS A 61 16.13 4.05 16.29
CA HIS A 61 16.38 4.05 14.85
C HIS A 61 15.09 3.68 14.10
N CYS A 62 14.76 4.45 13.05
CA CYS A 62 13.48 4.38 12.34
C CYS A 62 12.22 4.70 13.18
N GLY A 63 12.34 5.11 14.44
CA GLY A 63 11.26 5.30 15.43
C GLY A 63 9.98 5.94 14.86
N ALA A 64 9.99 7.27 14.72
CA ALA A 64 8.95 8.07 14.05
C ALA A 64 8.98 7.96 12.51
N GLY A 65 9.72 7.00 11.96
CA GLY A 65 9.70 6.69 10.53
C GLY A 65 8.31 6.19 10.12
N ARG A 66 7.96 6.36 8.85
CA ARG A 66 6.66 5.92 8.32
C ARG A 66 6.77 4.53 7.74
N GLU A 67 5.91 3.63 8.21
CA GLU A 67 5.63 2.37 7.56
C GLU A 67 4.35 2.52 6.74
N ILE A 68 4.37 2.09 5.48
CA ILE A 68 3.21 2.17 4.59
C ILE A 68 2.87 0.77 4.11
N ARG A 69 1.61 0.39 4.30
CA ARG A 69 1.05 -0.86 3.79
C ARG A 69 -0.02 -0.58 2.75
N LEU A 70 0.09 -1.25 1.61
CA LEU A 70 -0.94 -1.33 0.59
C LEU A 70 -1.98 -2.37 1.03
N PHE A 71 -3.22 -1.92 1.15
CA PHE A 71 -4.42 -2.74 1.29
C PHE A 71 -5.16 -2.73 -0.04
N VAL A 72 -5.61 -3.91 -0.47
CA VAL A 72 -6.38 -4.06 -1.70
C VAL A 72 -7.77 -4.57 -1.36
N TYR A 73 -8.80 -3.79 -1.68
CA TYR A 73 -10.19 -4.14 -1.41
C TYR A 73 -10.92 -4.52 -2.69
N ASP A 74 -11.65 -5.64 -2.64
CA ASP A 74 -12.63 -6.05 -3.66
C ASP A 74 -13.95 -5.32 -3.39
N LEU A 75 -14.40 -4.55 -4.38
CA LEU A 75 -15.60 -3.71 -4.38
C LEU A 75 -16.76 -4.35 -5.15
N THR A 76 -16.67 -5.65 -5.47
CA THR A 76 -17.72 -6.35 -6.23
C THR A 76 -18.98 -6.57 -5.39
N SER A 77 -18.80 -6.76 -4.08
CA SER A 77 -19.89 -6.88 -3.10
C SER A 77 -20.23 -5.51 -2.49
N PRO A 78 -21.46 -5.32 -1.96
CA PRO A 78 -21.85 -4.08 -1.27
C PRO A 78 -20.92 -3.71 -0.11
N LYS A 79 -20.40 -4.70 0.60
CA LYS A 79 -19.35 -4.53 1.62
C LYS A 79 -17.99 -4.86 1.01
N PRO A 80 -17.03 -3.92 0.98
CA PRO A 80 -15.66 -4.17 0.54
C PRO A 80 -14.99 -5.30 1.33
N ILE A 81 -14.20 -6.12 0.63
CA ILE A 81 -13.47 -7.26 1.23
C ILE A 81 -11.97 -7.10 0.99
N GLU A 82 -11.15 -7.09 2.04
CA GLU A 82 -9.68 -7.09 1.91
C GLU A 82 -9.20 -8.36 1.20
N ARG A 83 -8.49 -8.22 0.09
CA ARG A 83 -7.90 -9.32 -0.71
C ARG A 83 -6.38 -9.32 -0.72
N GLY A 84 -5.74 -8.26 -0.23
CA GLY A 84 -4.29 -8.14 -0.21
C GLY A 84 -3.83 -7.14 0.83
N ARG A 85 -2.68 -7.45 1.44
CA ARG A 85 -1.94 -6.58 2.34
C ARG A 85 -0.45 -6.73 2.06
N ILE A 86 0.21 -5.66 1.67
CA ILE A 86 1.61 -5.68 1.21
C ILE A 86 2.35 -4.51 1.87
N LEU A 87 3.52 -4.76 2.43
CA LEU A 87 4.41 -3.71 2.91
C LEU A 87 5.05 -3.02 1.70
N VAL A 88 4.84 -1.71 1.54
CA VAL A 88 5.33 -0.97 0.37
C VAL A 88 6.38 0.09 0.71
N SER A 89 6.46 0.48 1.99
CA SER A 89 7.52 1.31 2.52
C SER A 89 7.77 0.95 3.98
N SER A 90 9.01 0.77 4.37
CA SER A 90 9.41 0.56 5.76
C SER A 90 10.86 0.97 5.97
N CYS A 91 11.09 1.82 6.96
CA CYS A 91 12.45 2.17 7.39
C CYS A 91 13.15 0.96 8.03
N LEU A 92 12.41 0.14 8.81
CA LEU A 92 12.97 -1.04 9.47
C LEU A 92 13.40 -2.11 8.47
N GLU A 93 12.59 -2.35 7.45
CA GLU A 93 12.92 -3.34 6.41
C GLU A 93 13.76 -2.77 5.26
N SER A 94 14.08 -1.47 5.29
CA SER A 94 14.80 -0.76 4.22
C SER A 94 14.15 -0.96 2.83
N VAL A 95 12.82 -1.02 2.79
CA VAL A 95 12.04 -1.18 1.56
C VAL A 95 11.30 0.12 1.26
N SER A 96 11.26 0.53 0.00
CA SER A 96 10.45 1.68 -0.44
C SER A 96 10.13 1.58 -1.93
N LEU A 97 9.12 2.33 -2.38
CA LEU A 97 8.75 2.40 -3.79
C LEU A 97 9.79 3.21 -4.58
N ALA A 98 10.03 2.83 -5.84
CA ALA A 98 10.92 3.60 -6.73
C ALA A 98 10.46 5.06 -6.89
N SER A 99 9.16 5.26 -7.01
CA SER A 99 8.50 6.58 -7.14
C SER A 99 8.68 7.47 -5.92
N GLN A 100 8.79 6.88 -4.73
CA GLN A 100 9.03 7.65 -3.50
C GLN A 100 10.46 8.19 -3.40
N ASN A 101 11.40 7.62 -4.17
CA ASN A 101 12.81 7.98 -4.19
C ASN A 101 13.23 8.76 -5.46
N ALA A 102 12.26 9.29 -6.22
CA ALA A 102 12.52 10.00 -7.48
C ALA A 102 13.15 11.41 -7.31
N GLY A 103 13.46 11.83 -6.08
CA GLY A 103 14.09 13.13 -5.78
C GLY A 103 13.19 14.36 -6.02
N ARG A 104 11.87 14.18 -6.05
CA ARG A 104 10.89 15.25 -6.28
C ARG A 104 10.21 15.66 -4.98
N PRO A 105 9.79 16.94 -4.83
CA PRO A 105 8.95 17.33 -3.71
C PRO A 105 7.71 16.44 -3.60
N HIS A 106 7.38 16.02 -2.38
CA HIS A 106 6.23 15.17 -2.07
C HIS A 106 6.25 13.74 -2.64
N SER A 107 7.42 13.25 -3.08
CA SER A 107 7.58 11.87 -3.55
C SER A 107 7.14 10.83 -2.52
N GLU A 108 7.23 11.12 -1.22
CA GLU A 108 6.75 10.25 -0.12
C GLU A 108 5.29 9.78 -0.26
N SER A 109 4.47 10.52 -0.99
CA SER A 109 3.06 10.20 -1.27
C SER A 109 2.81 9.73 -2.71
N ASP A 110 3.86 9.49 -3.48
CA ASP A 110 3.80 9.02 -4.86
C ASP A 110 3.79 7.48 -4.90
N PHE A 111 2.59 6.93 -5.14
CA PHE A 111 2.36 5.49 -5.27
C PHE A 111 2.35 5.00 -6.72
N SER A 112 2.90 5.78 -7.66
CA SER A 112 2.89 5.42 -9.10
C SER A 112 3.68 4.15 -9.43
N SER A 113 4.59 3.70 -8.56
CA SER A 113 5.28 2.40 -8.69
C SER A 113 4.39 1.18 -8.45
N VAL A 114 3.14 1.37 -8.00
CA VAL A 114 2.14 0.31 -7.92
C VAL A 114 1.32 0.33 -9.22
N ILE A 115 1.73 -0.53 -10.15
CA ILE A 115 1.27 -0.53 -11.53
C ILE A 115 0.25 -1.65 -11.72
N TRP A 116 -1.02 -1.29 -11.88
CA TRP A 116 -2.12 -2.23 -12.10
C TRP A 116 -2.21 -2.67 -13.57
N ARG A 117 -2.02 -3.96 -13.86
CA ARG A 117 -2.10 -4.52 -15.22
C ARG A 117 -2.48 -6.01 -15.18
N GLY A 118 -3.20 -6.45 -16.21
CA GLY A 118 -3.49 -7.87 -16.43
C GLY A 118 -4.31 -8.48 -15.29
N ASP A 119 -3.75 -9.50 -14.65
CA ASP A 119 -4.37 -10.26 -13.58
C ASP A 119 -4.02 -9.76 -12.16
N GLY A 120 -3.35 -8.62 -12.06
CA GLY A 120 -3.04 -8.00 -10.78
C GLY A 120 -2.31 -6.66 -10.86
N PHE A 121 -1.23 -6.55 -10.09
CA PHE A 121 -0.38 -5.36 -10.09
C PHE A 121 1.09 -5.73 -9.90
N THR A 122 1.96 -4.84 -10.34
CA THR A 122 3.40 -4.92 -10.15
C THR A 122 3.84 -3.78 -9.25
N ILE A 123 4.75 -4.08 -8.33
CA ILE A 123 5.43 -3.06 -7.52
C ILE A 123 6.86 -2.93 -8.03
N GLU A 124 7.24 -1.70 -8.37
CA GLU A 124 8.63 -1.34 -8.64
C GLU A 124 9.28 -0.78 -7.36
N TRP A 125 10.40 -1.39 -6.97
CA TRP A 125 11.08 -1.09 -5.72
C TRP A 125 12.26 -0.14 -5.95
N TRP A 126 12.54 0.71 -4.97
CA TRP A 126 13.79 1.46 -4.96
C TRP A 126 14.93 0.54 -4.53
N GLY A 127 15.89 0.31 -5.44
CA GLY A 127 16.96 -0.65 -5.20
C GLY A 127 16.40 -2.07 -5.08
N ASN A 128 16.54 -2.66 -3.89
CA ASN A 128 16.10 -4.03 -3.63
C ASN A 128 14.81 -4.03 -2.79
N GLY A 129 13.74 -4.58 -3.34
CA GLY A 129 12.51 -4.89 -2.61
C GLY A 129 12.62 -6.16 -1.77
N PRO A 130 11.49 -6.63 -1.21
CA PRO A 130 11.43 -7.88 -0.46
C PRO A 130 11.99 -9.05 -1.28
N GLY A 131 12.95 -9.79 -0.72
CA GLY A 131 13.61 -10.90 -1.42
C GLY A 131 14.69 -10.49 -2.43
N GLY A 132 15.14 -9.22 -2.41
CA GLY A 132 16.28 -8.77 -3.22
C GLY A 132 15.94 -8.48 -4.68
N VAL A 133 14.67 -8.31 -5.02
CA VAL A 133 14.21 -8.07 -6.39
C VAL A 133 13.86 -6.60 -6.62
N THR A 134 14.12 -6.08 -7.81
CA THR A 134 13.78 -4.69 -8.20
C THR A 134 12.31 -4.52 -8.55
N SER A 135 11.60 -5.62 -8.79
CA SER A 135 10.18 -5.64 -9.11
C SER A 135 9.50 -6.88 -8.54
N SER A 136 8.25 -6.74 -8.08
CA SER A 136 7.44 -7.85 -7.60
C SER A 136 6.05 -7.80 -8.21
N HIS A 137 5.67 -8.87 -8.91
CA HIS A 137 4.33 -9.01 -9.47
C HIS A 137 3.42 -9.78 -8.50
N TYR A 138 2.23 -9.25 -8.28
CA TYR A 138 1.18 -9.83 -7.43
C TYR A 138 -0.05 -10.10 -8.28
N ALA A 139 -0.39 -11.37 -8.41
CA ALA A 139 -1.53 -11.79 -9.20
C ALA A 139 -2.70 -12.23 -8.31
N LEU A 140 -3.93 -12.02 -8.78
CA LEU A 140 -5.11 -12.50 -8.09
C LEU A 140 -5.23 -14.03 -8.27
N ARG A 141 -5.07 -14.79 -7.19
CA ARG A 141 -5.20 -16.25 -7.14
C ARG A 141 -6.08 -16.64 -5.97
N ASN A 142 -7.08 -17.49 -6.21
CA ASN A 142 -8.03 -17.94 -5.18
C ASN A 142 -8.65 -16.78 -4.38
N GLY A 143 -8.90 -15.66 -5.06
CA GLY A 143 -9.48 -14.46 -4.45
C GLY A 143 -8.53 -13.62 -3.59
N ARG A 144 -7.23 -13.89 -3.55
CA ARG A 144 -6.23 -13.08 -2.86
C ARG A 144 -5.10 -12.66 -3.80
N PHE A 145 -4.46 -11.53 -3.52
CA PHE A 145 -3.24 -11.14 -4.22
C PHE A 145 -2.06 -11.87 -3.59
N VAL A 146 -1.34 -12.62 -4.42
CA VAL A 146 -0.15 -13.39 -4.01
C VAL A 146 1.02 -13.06 -4.91
N PRO A 147 2.26 -13.02 -4.39
CA PRO A 147 3.42 -12.81 -5.22
C PRO A 147 3.54 -13.95 -6.22
N THR A 148 3.69 -13.62 -7.49
CA THR A 148 4.14 -14.57 -8.49
C THR A 148 5.67 -14.58 -8.42
N ARG A 149 6.28 -15.75 -8.31
CA ARG A 149 7.73 -15.85 -8.52
C ARG A 149 7.99 -15.40 -9.95
N SER A 150 8.80 -14.36 -10.13
CA SER A 150 9.44 -14.13 -11.42
C SER A 150 10.29 -15.36 -11.69
N SER A 151 9.85 -16.18 -12.65
CA SER A 151 10.78 -17.09 -13.31
C SER A 151 11.66 -16.25 -14.24
N GLU A 152 12.60 -15.51 -13.66
CA GLU A 152 13.82 -15.08 -14.34
C GLU A 152 14.93 -15.86 -13.65
N GLY A 153 15.55 -16.85 -14.27
CA GLY A 153 16.01 -16.85 -15.65
C GLY A 153 17.52 -16.87 -15.58
N ASN A 154 18.05 -18.09 -15.47
CA ASN A 154 19.45 -18.48 -15.61
C ASN A 154 20.28 -17.47 -16.44
N ARG A 155 21.27 -16.83 -15.82
CA ARG A 155 22.44 -16.27 -16.49
C ARG A 155 23.66 -16.47 -15.62
#